data_AF-A0A2H9LU04-F1
#
_entry.id   AF-A0A2H9LU04-F1
#
_cell.length_a   1.000
_cell.length_b   1.000
_cell.length_c   1.000
_cell.angle_alpha   90.00
_cell.angle_beta   90.00
_cell.angle_gamma   90.00
#
_symmetry.space_group_name_H-M   'P 1'
#
loop_
_entity.id
_entity.type
_entity.pdbx_description
1 polymer ?
#
loop_
_entity_poly.entity_id
_entity_poly.type
_entity_poly.pdbx_seq_one_letter_code
_entity_poly.pdbx_strand_id
1 'polypeptide(L)'
;MQKYLNSVYLCVYTDKIYRMADLFESTTIVCNECNKKMSRVTLEKEGFRIRAWHCPECGKKIYHPSDIEEYKKFQALKKRPFQVKLRIVGNSYTVSIPKDIISFMQEEEKRMQKHMNEMVNLCFEESGRLSLLFGEQIRQIRQEMPEDEKISENNKKNKKSVKEL
;
A
#
# COMPACT_ATOMS: atom_id res chain seq x y z
N MET A 1 28.06 -39.92 49.26
CA MET A 1 27.01 -40.36 48.31
C MET A 1 25.72 -39.62 48.62
N GLN A 2 25.54 -38.43 48.05
CA GLN A 2 24.24 -37.74 47.97
C GLN A 2 24.34 -36.69 46.87
N LYS A 3 24.38 -37.20 45.63
CA LYS A 3 23.92 -36.44 44.47
C LYS A 3 22.39 -36.55 44.51
N TYR A 4 21.62 -35.47 44.39
CA TYR A 4 20.40 -35.39 43.58
C TYR A 4 19.71 -34.02 43.74
N LEU A 5 19.62 -33.34 42.58
CA LEU A 5 18.50 -32.52 42.10
C LEU A 5 18.25 -31.15 42.77
N ASN A 6 19.09 -30.18 42.39
CA ASN A 6 18.63 -28.80 42.26
C ASN A 6 17.61 -28.70 41.11
N SER A 7 16.35 -28.89 41.48
CA SER A 7 15.17 -28.49 40.72
C SER A 7 15.09 -26.96 40.72
N VAL A 8 15.59 -26.31 39.68
CA VAL A 8 15.23 -24.91 39.39
C VAL A 8 14.93 -24.80 37.89
N TYR A 9 13.66 -25.00 37.59
CA TYR A 9 12.89 -24.51 36.46
C TYR A 9 13.62 -23.54 35.52
N LEU A 10 14.07 -24.05 34.36
CA LEU A 10 14.21 -23.27 33.13
C LEU A 10 12.98 -23.58 32.27
N CYS A 11 11.86 -22.93 32.58
CA CYS A 11 10.70 -22.93 31.70
C CYS A 11 11.03 -21.99 30.54
N VAL A 12 11.31 -22.58 29.40
CA VAL A 12 11.52 -21.90 28.13
C VAL A 12 10.26 -21.09 27.83
N TYR A 13 10.35 -19.76 27.96
CA TYR A 13 9.34 -18.84 27.45
C TYR A 13 9.27 -19.03 25.94
N THR A 14 8.36 -19.87 25.50
CA THR A 14 7.90 -19.84 24.11
C THR A 14 6.93 -18.69 24.02
N ASP A 15 7.44 -17.54 23.60
CA ASP A 15 6.64 -16.40 23.18
C ASP A 15 5.83 -16.81 21.94
N LYS A 16 4.71 -17.49 22.18
CA LYS A 16 3.62 -17.55 21.20
C LYS A 16 3.10 -16.12 21.07
N ILE A 17 3.63 -15.42 20.08
CA ILE A 17 3.14 -14.14 19.59
C ILE A 17 1.63 -14.30 19.34
N TYR A 18 0.82 -13.87 20.31
CA TYR A 18 -0.62 -13.84 20.20
C TYR A 18 -0.95 -12.68 19.24
N ARG A 19 -0.92 -12.95 17.93
CA ARG A 19 -1.56 -12.05 16.97
C ARG A 19 -3.02 -11.97 17.39
N MET A 20 -3.46 -10.82 17.89
CA MET A 20 -4.86 -10.57 18.20
C MET A 20 -5.65 -10.86 16.92
N ALA A 21 -6.31 -12.01 16.88
CA ALA A 21 -7.05 -12.44 15.70
C ALA A 21 -8.24 -11.50 15.53
N ASP A 22 -8.32 -10.84 14.38
CA ASP A 22 -9.46 -10.00 14.03
C ASP A 22 -10.72 -10.90 14.01
N LEU A 23 -11.79 -10.48 14.69
CA LEU A 23 -13.06 -11.21 14.71
C LEU A 23 -13.61 -11.38 13.27
N PHE A 24 -13.28 -10.43 12.38
CA PHE A 24 -13.66 -10.48 10.97
C PHE A 24 -12.91 -11.55 10.16
N GLU A 25 -11.76 -12.04 10.64
CA GLU A 25 -10.97 -13.06 9.93
C GLU A 25 -11.26 -14.46 10.44
N SER A 26 -11.59 -14.60 11.72
CA SER A 26 -11.71 -15.86 12.44
C SER A 26 -13.15 -16.38 12.60
N THR A 27 -14.15 -15.50 12.57
CA THR A 27 -15.54 -15.87 12.91
C THR A 27 -16.43 -15.99 11.67
N THR A 28 -17.29 -17.00 11.66
CA THR A 28 -18.38 -17.11 10.67
C THR A 28 -19.55 -16.24 11.10
N ILE A 29 -19.83 -15.17 10.35
CA ILE A 29 -20.95 -14.26 10.63
C ILE A 29 -22.23 -14.78 9.97
N VAL A 30 -23.32 -14.79 10.73
CA VAL A 30 -24.66 -15.18 10.27
C VAL A 30 -25.52 -13.93 10.17
N CYS A 31 -26.36 -13.85 9.14
CA CYS A 31 -27.31 -12.76 8.98
C CYS A 31 -28.50 -12.90 9.95
N ASN A 32 -28.87 -11.84 10.67
CA ASN A 32 -30.00 -11.85 11.61
C ASN A 32 -31.38 -12.09 10.95
N GLU A 33 -31.53 -11.80 9.65
CA GLU A 33 -32.84 -11.92 8.97
C GLU A 33 -33.01 -13.26 8.26
N CYS A 34 -31.95 -13.76 7.61
CA CYS A 34 -32.01 -15.00 6.83
C CYS A 34 -31.44 -16.20 7.57
N ASN A 35 -30.74 -15.99 8.70
CA ASN A 35 -29.96 -17.01 9.42
C ASN A 35 -28.96 -17.79 8.55
N LYS A 36 -28.61 -17.25 7.38
CA LYS A 36 -27.60 -17.82 6.49
C LYS A 36 -26.24 -17.20 6.75
N LYS A 37 -25.20 -18.00 6.50
CA LYS A 37 -23.80 -17.58 6.61
C LYS A 37 -23.53 -16.49 5.57
N MET A 38 -22.93 -15.40 6.01
CA MET A 38 -22.49 -14.34 5.11
C MET A 38 -21.21 -14.78 4.40
N SER A 39 -20.98 -14.25 3.20
CA SER A 39 -19.75 -14.45 2.44
C SER A 39 -18.82 -13.24 2.61
N ARG A 40 -17.51 -13.49 2.76
CA ARG A 40 -16.50 -12.42 2.75
C ARG A 40 -16.36 -11.85 1.35
N VAL A 41 -16.38 -10.53 1.24
CA VAL A 41 -16.23 -9.79 -0.01
C VAL A 41 -15.30 -8.61 0.22
N THR A 42 -14.32 -8.44 -0.66
CA THR A 42 -13.51 -7.23 -0.72
C THR A 42 -14.13 -6.28 -1.73
N LEU A 43 -14.50 -5.09 -1.29
CA LEU A 43 -15.11 -4.06 -2.12
C LEU A 43 -14.08 -2.98 -2.41
N GLU A 44 -13.94 -2.59 -3.68
CA GLU A 44 -13.06 -1.50 -4.08
C GLU A 44 -13.90 -0.24 -4.28
N LYS A 45 -13.59 0.82 -3.50
CA LYS A 45 -14.23 2.14 -3.62
C LYS A 45 -13.15 3.17 -3.86
N GLU A 46 -13.17 3.82 -5.03
CA GLU A 46 -12.21 4.87 -5.40
C GLU A 46 -10.73 4.43 -5.28
N GLY A 47 -10.44 3.16 -5.56
CA GLY A 47 -9.11 2.57 -5.40
C GLY A 47 -8.75 2.14 -3.97
N PHE A 48 -9.66 2.33 -3.00
CA PHE A 48 -9.50 1.85 -1.63
C PHE A 48 -10.20 0.51 -1.42
N ARG A 49 -9.50 -0.47 -0.84
CA ARG A 49 -10.02 -1.84 -0.64
C ARG A 49 -10.61 -1.98 0.76
N ILE A 50 -11.91 -2.22 0.84
CA ILE A 50 -12.65 -2.36 2.10
C ILE A 50 -13.08 -3.81 2.28
N ARG A 51 -12.79 -4.40 3.44
CA ARG A 51 -13.27 -5.73 3.81
C ARG A 51 -14.70 -5.64 4.29
N ALA A 52 -15.57 -6.49 3.73
CA ALA A 52 -16.97 -6.54 4.10
C ALA A 52 -17.51 -7.97 4.09
N TRP A 53 -18.63 -8.17 4.79
CA TRP A 53 -19.46 -9.36 4.69
C TRP A 53 -20.71 -9.05 3.90
N HIS A 54 -21.04 -9.91 2.96
CA HIS A 54 -22.22 -9.81 2.12
C HIS A 54 -23.15 -10.99 2.38
N CYS A 55 -24.44 -10.70 2.55
CA CYS A 55 -25.51 -11.67 2.64
C CYS A 55 -26.07 -11.98 1.24
N PRO A 56 -26.03 -13.23 0.76
CA PRO A 56 -26.47 -13.57 -0.59
C PRO A 56 -27.99 -13.42 -0.80
N GLU A 57 -28.80 -13.49 0.26
CA GLU A 57 -30.27 -13.45 0.15
C GLU A 57 -30.86 -12.06 0.41
N CYS A 58 -30.37 -11.39 1.45
CA CYS A 58 -30.87 -10.09 1.87
C CYS A 58 -30.10 -8.91 1.26
N GLY A 59 -28.97 -9.16 0.61
CA GLY A 59 -28.13 -8.12 0.02
C GLY A 59 -27.38 -7.24 1.02
N LYS A 60 -27.61 -7.38 2.33
CA LYS A 60 -26.98 -6.56 3.38
C LYS A 60 -25.46 -6.72 3.39
N LYS A 61 -24.79 -5.61 3.67
CA LYS A 61 -23.33 -5.51 3.72
C LYS A 61 -22.90 -4.98 5.09
N ILE A 62 -21.97 -5.68 5.73
CA ILE A 62 -21.35 -5.26 7.00
C ILE A 62 -19.89 -4.95 6.70
N TYR A 63 -19.47 -3.72 6.95
CA TYR A 63 -18.11 -3.25 6.69
C TYR A 63 -17.26 -3.35 7.96
N HIS A 64 -15.96 -3.61 7.78
CA HIS A 64 -15.01 -3.56 8.89
C HIS A 64 -14.89 -2.12 9.44
N PRO A 65 -15.06 -1.87 10.75
CA PRO A 65 -15.07 -0.51 11.30
C PRO A 65 -13.76 0.24 11.05
N SER A 66 -12.60 -0.40 11.23
CA SER A 66 -11.31 0.25 11.00
C SER A 66 -11.10 0.64 9.53
N ASP A 67 -11.62 -0.15 8.60
CA ASP A 67 -11.47 0.13 7.16
C ASP A 67 -12.37 1.32 6.75
N ILE A 68 -13.51 1.51 7.41
CA ILE A 68 -14.38 2.69 7.22
C ILE A 68 -13.70 3.95 7.75
N GLU A 69 -13.08 3.88 8.93
CA GLU A 69 -12.37 5.02 9.52
C GLU A 69 -11.22 5.48 8.62
N GLU A 70 -10.44 4.56 8.08
CA GLU A 70 -9.37 4.87 7.14
C GLU A 70 -9.88 5.40 5.82
N TYR A 71 -10.97 4.83 5.29
CA TYR A 71 -11.61 5.36 4.10
C TYR A 71 -12.06 6.82 4.30
N LYS A 72 -12.55 7.17 5.49
CA LYS A 72 -12.86 8.57 5.84
C LYS A 72 -11.61 9.45 5.87
N LYS A 73 -10.49 8.95 6.42
CA LYS A 73 -9.20 9.67 6.39
C LYS A 73 -8.73 9.91 4.96
N PHE A 74 -8.82 8.88 4.09
CA PHE A 74 -8.50 8.99 2.66
C PHE A 74 -9.34 10.07 1.98
N GLN A 75 -10.65 10.08 2.21
CA GLN A 75 -11.54 11.10 1.65
C GLN A 75 -11.19 12.51 2.12
N ALA A 76 -10.80 12.67 3.39
CA ALA A 76 -10.37 13.95 3.93
C ALA A 76 -9.07 14.44 3.26
N LEU A 77 -8.09 13.55 3.06
CA LEU A 77 -6.84 13.86 2.37
C LEU A 77 -7.07 14.20 0.89
N LYS A 78 -7.93 13.43 0.20
CA LYS A 78 -8.26 13.65 -1.23
C LYS A 78 -8.90 15.01 -1.50
N LYS A 79 -9.71 15.51 -0.56
CA LYS A 79 -10.38 16.82 -0.70
C LYS A 79 -9.49 18.01 -0.33
N ARG A 80 -8.36 17.77 0.36
CA ARG A 80 -7.48 18.82 0.86
C ARG A 80 -6.40 19.16 -0.17
N PRO A 81 -6.34 20.40 -0.69
CA PRO A 81 -5.21 20.83 -1.50
C PRO A 81 -3.97 21.04 -0.62
N PHE A 82 -2.83 20.54 -1.06
CA PHE A 82 -1.53 20.77 -0.40
C PHE A 82 -0.70 21.74 -1.23
N GLN A 83 -0.35 22.89 -0.65
CA GLN A 83 0.59 23.82 -1.26
C GLN A 83 1.98 23.60 -0.67
N VAL A 84 2.92 23.18 -1.52
CA VAL A 84 4.29 22.83 -1.12
C VAL A 84 5.30 23.66 -1.89
N LYS A 85 6.45 23.91 -1.26
CA LYS A 85 7.53 24.70 -1.88
C LYS A 85 8.43 23.79 -2.71
N LEU A 86 8.74 24.23 -3.93
CA LEU A 86 9.81 23.65 -4.72
C LEU A 86 11.16 24.11 -4.17
N ARG A 87 12.11 23.19 -4.09
CA ARG A 87 13.49 23.48 -3.71
C ARG A 87 14.45 22.93 -4.75
N ILE A 88 15.45 23.73 -5.12
CA ILE A 88 16.54 23.30 -5.99
C ILE A 88 17.55 22.53 -5.16
N VAL A 89 17.90 21.32 -5.60
CA VAL A 89 18.96 20.49 -5.02
C VAL A 89 19.81 19.95 -6.16
N GLY A 90 21.07 20.41 -6.23
CA GLY A 90 21.96 20.13 -7.36
C GLY A 90 21.34 20.61 -8.68
N ASN A 91 21.21 19.68 -9.64
CA ASN A 91 20.63 19.95 -10.96
C ASN A 91 19.14 19.59 -11.06
N SER A 92 18.48 19.33 -9.93
CA SER A 92 17.10 18.84 -9.87
C SER A 92 16.22 19.68 -8.96
N TYR A 93 14.91 19.65 -9.22
CA TYR A 93 13.92 20.15 -8.30
C TYR A 93 13.46 19.04 -7.37
N THR A 94 13.26 19.39 -6.11
CA THR A 94 12.69 18.52 -5.09
C THR A 94 11.40 19.14 -4.57
N VAL A 95 10.42 18.29 -4.29
CA VAL A 95 9.14 18.67 -3.72
C VAL A 95 9.03 18.01 -2.36
N SER A 96 8.77 18.79 -1.32
CA SER A 96 8.52 18.23 0.01
C SER A 96 7.10 17.65 0.08
N ILE A 97 6.99 16.34 0.25
CA ILE A 97 5.69 15.66 0.41
C ILE A 97 5.28 15.78 1.89
N PRO A 98 4.07 16.30 2.20
CA PRO A 98 3.58 16.37 3.57
C PRO A 98 3.53 15.00 4.25
N LYS A 99 3.89 14.96 5.53
CA LYS A 99 3.94 13.72 6.31
C LYS A 99 2.60 13.00 6.37
N ASP A 100 1.49 13.73 6.38
CA ASP A 100 0.12 13.17 6.40
C ASP A 100 -0.13 12.19 5.23
N ILE A 101 0.42 12.49 4.04
CA ILE A 101 0.30 11.64 2.86
C ILE A 101 1.14 10.38 3.04
N ILE A 102 2.39 10.54 3.49
CA ILE A 102 3.32 9.44 3.70
C ILE A 102 2.85 8.52 4.82
N SER A 103 2.33 9.06 5.93
CA SER A 103 1.81 8.25 7.03
C SER A 103 0.62 7.41 6.59
N PHE A 104 -0.28 7.97 5.78
CA PHE A 104 -1.40 7.23 5.23
C PHE A 104 -0.94 6.10 4.30
N MET A 105 0.01 6.37 3.40
CA MET A 105 0.57 5.35 2.51
C MET A 105 1.25 4.21 3.29
N GLN A 106 2.02 4.55 4.33
CA GLN A 106 2.70 3.55 5.18
C GLN A 106 1.71 2.71 6.00
N GLU A 107 0.60 3.28 6.47
CA GLU A 107 -0.47 2.54 7.15
C GLU A 107 -1.07 1.48 6.21
N GLU A 108 -1.34 1.84 4.95
CA GLU A 108 -1.84 0.92 3.92
C GLU A 108 -0.81 -0.16 3.55
N GLU A 109 0.47 0.20 3.40
CA GLU A 109 1.54 -0.76 3.05
C GLU A 109 1.75 -1.82 4.14
N LYS A 110 1.68 -1.43 5.42
CA LYS A 110 1.76 -2.37 6.55
C LYS A 110 0.63 -3.40 6.49
N ARG A 111 -0.57 -2.98 6.08
CA ARG A 111 -1.73 -3.87 5.90
C ARG A 111 -1.54 -4.80 4.70
N MET A 112 -0.94 -4.30 3.62
CA MET A 112 -0.77 -5.05 2.38
C MET A 112 0.47 -5.94 2.35
N GLN A 113 1.32 -5.91 3.38
CA GLN A 113 2.56 -6.69 3.48
C GLN A 113 3.44 -6.57 2.22
N LYS A 114 3.47 -5.37 1.63
CA LYS A 114 4.34 -5.04 0.50
C LYS A 114 5.37 -4.04 1.01
N HIS A 115 6.65 -4.43 0.95
CA HIS A 115 7.73 -3.46 1.04
C HIS A 115 7.74 -2.69 -0.28
N MET A 116 7.25 -1.45 -0.28
CA MET A 116 7.50 -0.58 -1.41
C MET A 116 8.98 -0.20 -1.34
N ASN A 117 9.74 -0.58 -2.36
CA ASN A 117 11.01 0.11 -2.61
C ASN A 117 10.65 1.59 -2.71
N GLU A 118 11.36 2.44 -1.99
CA GLU A 118 11.13 3.89 -1.81
C GLU A 118 11.28 4.70 -3.13
N MET A 119 11.13 4.02 -4.27
CA MET A 119 11.20 4.55 -5.62
C MET A 119 9.81 5.03 -6.07
N VAL A 120 9.79 6.24 -6.61
CA VAL A 120 8.58 6.90 -7.10
C VAL A 120 8.77 7.15 -8.60
N ASN A 121 7.70 6.97 -9.37
CA ASN A 121 7.70 7.26 -10.81
C ASN A 121 7.11 8.63 -11.06
N LEU A 122 7.71 9.34 -12.02
CA LEU A 122 7.30 10.66 -12.46
C LEU A 122 6.89 10.59 -13.93
N CYS A 123 5.65 10.96 -14.22
CA CYS A 123 5.12 10.99 -15.59
C CYS A 123 4.51 12.36 -15.88
N PHE A 124 4.82 12.91 -17.05
CA PHE A 124 4.16 14.09 -17.56
C PHE A 124 2.89 13.65 -18.28
N GLU A 125 1.73 14.16 -17.86
CA GLU A 125 0.46 13.83 -18.50
C GLU A 125 0.11 14.89 -19.54
N GLU A 126 0.10 16.15 -19.12
CA GLU A 126 -0.30 17.30 -19.94
C GLU A 126 0.53 18.53 -19.56
N SER A 127 0.50 19.58 -20.38
CA SER A 127 1.19 20.84 -20.06
C SER A 127 0.73 21.39 -18.71
N GLY A 128 1.62 21.34 -17.71
CA GLY A 128 1.32 21.80 -16.34
C GLY A 128 0.84 20.71 -15.38
N ARG A 129 0.73 19.45 -15.82
CA ARG A 129 0.33 18.32 -14.99
C ARG A 129 1.41 17.25 -14.93
N LEU A 130 1.98 17.09 -13.74
CA LEU A 130 2.98 16.08 -13.42
C LEU A 130 2.39 15.10 -12.40
N SER A 131 2.42 13.82 -12.73
CA SER A 131 1.90 12.75 -11.87
C SER A 131 3.05 12.00 -11.19
N LEU A 132 2.88 11.83 -9.87
CA LEU A 132 3.77 11.06 -9.00
C LEU A 132 3.06 9.75 -8.64
N LEU A 133 3.64 8.61 -9.02
CA LEU A 133 3.07 7.28 -8.80
C LEU A 133 3.98 6.46 -7.90
N PHE A 134 3.43 5.94 -6.81
CA PHE A 134 4.14 5.09 -5.86
C PHE A 134 3.98 3.62 -6.26
N GLY A 135 5.08 2.88 -6.37
CA GLY A 135 5.07 1.42 -6.54
C GLY A 135 5.22 0.87 -7.96
N GLU A 136 4.95 -0.44 -8.10
CA GLU A 136 5.18 -1.24 -9.32
C GLU A 136 4.07 -1.15 -10.39
N GLN A 137 3.17 -0.16 -10.33
CA GLN A 137 2.05 -0.01 -11.30
C GLN A 137 2.51 0.22 -12.76
N ILE A 138 3.82 0.29 -12.98
CA ILE A 138 4.51 0.52 -14.25
C ILE A 138 4.21 -0.53 -15.34
N ARG A 139 3.89 -1.78 -14.99
CA ARG A 139 3.86 -2.86 -16.00
C ARG A 139 2.81 -2.65 -17.10
N GLN A 140 1.75 -1.88 -16.84
CA GLN A 140 0.68 -1.66 -17.81
C GLN A 140 0.95 -0.46 -18.75
N ILE A 141 1.58 0.62 -18.26
CA ILE A 141 1.79 1.85 -19.04
C ILE A 141 2.83 1.66 -20.16
N ARG A 142 3.86 0.84 -19.94
CA ARG A 142 4.92 0.62 -20.95
C ARG A 142 4.46 -0.14 -22.20
N GLN A 143 3.27 -0.77 -22.18
CA GLN A 143 2.79 -1.56 -23.30
C GLN A 143 2.03 -0.73 -24.36
N GLU A 144 1.75 0.55 -24.08
CA GLU A 144 0.96 1.42 -24.96
C GLU A 144 1.75 2.59 -25.58
N MET A 145 3.09 2.61 -25.49
CA MET A 145 3.88 3.65 -26.17
C MET A 145 4.11 3.29 -27.65
N PRO A 146 3.82 4.19 -28.60
CA PRO A 146 4.12 4.01 -30.02
C PRO A 146 5.62 3.87 -30.26
N GLU A 147 5.99 3.07 -31.27
CA GLU A 147 7.37 2.58 -31.47
C GLU A 147 8.40 3.66 -31.82
N ASP A 148 7.96 4.88 -32.12
CA ASP A 148 8.79 5.94 -32.69
C ASP A 148 9.72 6.64 -31.67
N GLU A 149 9.48 6.52 -30.35
CA GLU A 149 10.31 7.18 -29.32
C GLU A 149 11.51 6.34 -28.83
N LYS A 150 11.62 5.07 -29.24
CA LYS A 150 12.72 4.15 -28.85
C LYS A 150 14.11 4.58 -29.37
N ILE A 151 14.19 5.58 -30.25
CA ILE A 151 15.43 5.99 -30.92
C ILE A 151 16.30 6.93 -30.06
N SER A 152 15.75 7.59 -29.04
CA SER A 152 16.51 8.60 -28.28
C SER A 152 17.37 8.05 -27.13
N GLU A 153 17.08 6.86 -26.60
CA GLU A 153 17.84 6.27 -25.49
C GLU A 153 19.12 5.54 -25.93
N ASN A 154 19.15 5.00 -27.15
CA ASN A 154 20.34 4.29 -27.67
C ASN A 154 21.48 5.26 -28.04
N ASN A 155 21.18 6.51 -28.34
CA ASN A 155 22.19 7.51 -28.71
C ASN A 155 22.93 8.16 -27.52
N LYS A 156 22.42 8.01 -26.28
CA LYS A 156 23.14 8.46 -25.06
C LYS A 156 24.13 7.41 -24.54
N LYS A 157 23.99 6.14 -24.90
CA LYS A 157 24.97 5.08 -24.55
C LYS A 157 26.20 5.08 -25.45
N ASN A 158 26.08 5.53 -26.71
CA ASN A 158 27.20 5.59 -27.67
C ASN A 158 28.07 6.88 -27.62
N LYS A 159 27.78 7.85 -26.73
CA LYS A 159 28.64 9.04 -26.53
C LYS A 159 29.58 8.95 -25.32
N LYS A 160 29.53 7.86 -24.54
CA LYS A 160 30.45 7.63 -23.41
C LYS A 160 31.68 6.77 -23.74
N SER A 161 31.80 6.27 -24.98
CA SER A 161 32.91 5.41 -25.42
C SER A 161 33.88 6.05 -26.41
N VAL A 162 33.80 7.37 -26.67
CA VAL A 162 34.71 8.08 -27.61
C VAL A 162 35.41 9.28 -26.95
N LYS A 163 35.75 9.19 -25.66
CA LYS A 163 36.54 10.25 -24.97
C LYS A 163 37.73 9.72 -24.17
N GLU A 164 38.24 8.55 -24.54
CA GLU A 164 39.56 8.08 -24.12
C GLU A 164 40.29 7.56 -25.36
N LEU A 165 40.99 8.48 -26.02
CA LEU A 165 42.19 8.27 -26.86
C LEU A 165 42.82 9.66 -27.10
#